data_AF-A0A845R5X1-F1
#
_entry.id   AF-A0A845R5X1-F1
#
_cell.length_a   1.000
_cell.length_b   1.000
_cell.length_c   1.000
_cell.angle_alpha   90.00
_cell.angle_beta   90.00
_cell.angle_gamma   90.00
#
_symmetry.space_group_name_H-M   'P 1'
#
loop_
_entity.id
_entity.type
_entity.pdbx_description
1 polymer ?
#
loop_
_entity_poly.entity_id
_entity_poly.type
_entity_poly.pdbx_seq_one_letter_code
_entity_poly.pdbx_strand_id
1 'polypeptide(L)'
;MNDILQTLFLDNPYIPEQVSSFCSQLPEFREAERAYEDLANALRQRLGGEYDAFEEALNWHLAQYAHAYYLFGLGLRQEVLSALGPAG
;
A
#
# COMPACT_ATOMS: atom_id res chain seq x y z
N MET A 1 16.44 -7.88 -13.62
CA MET A 1 15.65 -6.64 -13.76
C MET A 1 16.64 -5.49 -13.83
N ASN A 2 16.43 -4.49 -14.69
CA ASN A 2 17.33 -3.32 -14.73
C ASN A 2 17.18 -2.56 -13.39
N ASP A 3 18.29 -2.28 -12.70
CA ASP A 3 18.30 -1.61 -11.39
C ASP A 3 17.50 -0.30 -11.40
N ILE A 4 17.50 0.43 -12.53
CA ILE A 4 16.71 1.64 -12.72
C ILE A 4 15.21 1.36 -12.67
N LEU A 5 14.75 0.27 -13.31
CA LEU A 5 13.34 -0.11 -13.29
C LEU A 5 12.94 -0.61 -11.89
N GLN A 6 13.83 -1.31 -11.20
CA GLN A 6 13.59 -1.73 -9.82
C GLN A 6 13.44 -0.52 -8.90
N THR A 7 14.32 0.48 -8.98
CA THR A 7 14.21 1.69 -8.16
C THR A 7 12.97 2.53 -8.50
N LEU A 8 12.59 2.64 -9.77
CA LEU A 8 11.44 3.45 -10.18
C LEU A 8 10.11 2.84 -9.75
N PHE A 9 10.01 1.51 -9.78
CA PHE A 9 8.75 0.81 -9.57
C PHE A 9 8.65 0.12 -8.20
N LEU A 10 9.71 -0.47 -7.67
CA LEU A 10 9.65 -1.25 -6.42
C LEU A 10 10.19 -0.49 -5.23
N ASP A 11 11.38 0.10 -5.38
CA ASP A 11 12.11 0.72 -4.28
C ASP A 11 12.00 2.25 -4.31
N ASN A 12 10.89 2.79 -4.84
CA ASN A 12 10.72 4.22 -5.01
C ASN A 12 10.38 4.90 -3.66
N PRO A 13 11.30 5.70 -3.08
CA PRO A 13 11.11 6.25 -1.74
C PRO A 13 10.05 7.35 -1.67
N TYR A 14 9.59 7.88 -2.81
CA TYR A 14 8.59 8.96 -2.88
C TYR A 14 7.14 8.45 -2.90
N ILE A 15 6.93 7.18 -3.28
CA ILE A 15 5.59 6.60 -3.38
C ILE A 15 4.85 6.60 -2.03
N PRO A 16 5.46 6.24 -0.88
CA PRO A 16 4.75 6.24 0.40
C PRO A 16 4.15 7.60 0.76
N GLU A 17 4.92 8.68 0.62
CA GLU A 17 4.46 10.04 0.93
C GLU A 17 3.35 10.48 -0.03
N GLN A 18 3.49 10.20 -1.33
CA GLN A 18 2.47 10.53 -2.33
C GLN A 18 1.16 9.78 -2.09
N VAL A 19 1.24 8.48 -1.78
CA VAL A 19 0.07 7.67 -1.46
C VAL A 19 -0.60 8.18 -0.18
N SER A 20 0.16 8.49 0.86
CA SER A 20 -0.38 9.07 2.10
C SER A 20 -1.10 10.40 1.83
N SER A 21 -0.46 11.30 1.07
CA SER A 21 -1.06 12.58 0.69
C SER A 21 -2.34 12.41 -0.09
N PHE A 22 -2.38 11.49 -1.07
CA PHE A 22 -3.58 11.17 -1.83
C PHE A 22 -4.70 10.59 -0.94
N CYS A 23 -4.39 9.61 -0.11
CA CYS A 23 -5.33 9.01 0.83
C CYS A 23 -5.95 10.04 1.77
N SER A 24 -5.15 11.02 2.24
CA SER A 24 -5.64 12.09 3.11
C SER A 24 -6.70 13.00 2.46
N GLN A 25 -6.78 13.01 1.12
CA GLN A 25 -7.77 13.77 0.37
C GLN A 25 -9.10 13.01 0.20
N LEU A 26 -9.11 11.69 0.40
CA LEU A 26 -10.29 10.85 0.22
C LEU A 26 -11.14 10.82 1.50
N PRO A 27 -12.38 11.31 1.49
CA PRO A 27 -13.26 11.28 2.66
C PRO A 27 -13.49 9.87 3.20
N GLU A 28 -13.74 8.90 2.32
CA GLU A 28 -14.05 7.51 2.68
C GLU A 28 -12.83 6.83 3.32
N PHE A 29 -11.62 7.16 2.85
CA PHE A 29 -10.39 6.66 3.43
C PHE A 29 -10.21 7.20 4.86
N ARG A 30 -10.37 8.51 5.06
CA ARG A 30 -10.24 9.13 6.39
C ARG A 30 -11.27 8.61 7.38
N GLU A 31 -12.48 8.31 6.92
CA GLU A 31 -13.52 7.71 7.76
C GLU A 31 -13.13 6.28 8.17
N ALA A 32 -12.66 5.47 7.23
CA ALA A 32 -12.17 4.13 7.51
C ALA A 32 -10.95 4.12 8.45
N GLU A 33 -10.01 5.04 8.23
CA GLU A 33 -8.81 5.21 9.07
C GLU A 33 -9.19 5.56 10.51
N ARG A 34 -10.10 6.52 10.71
CA ARG A 34 -10.56 6.88 12.05
C ARG A 34 -11.27 5.71 12.75
N ALA A 35 -12.15 5.00 12.04
CA ALA A 35 -12.84 3.85 12.60
C ALA A 35 -11.86 2.72 12.98
N TYR A 36 -10.82 2.51 12.17
CA TYR A 36 -9.73 1.59 12.48
C TYR A 36 -8.98 2.02 13.75
N GLU A 37 -8.54 3.28 13.82
CA GLU A 37 -7.78 3.81 14.97
C GLU A 37 -8.56 3.72 16.28
N ASP A 38 -9.85 4.07 16.25
CA ASP A 38 -10.72 4.00 17.43
C ASP A 38 -10.82 2.55 17.97
N LEU A 39 -11.05 1.59 17.07
CA LEU A 39 -11.15 0.18 17.43
C LEU A 39 -9.79 -0.40 17.87
N ALA A 40 -8.73 -0.05 17.15
CA ALA A 40 -7.36 -0.45 17.45
C ALA A 40 -6.95 -0.02 18.85
N ASN A 41 -7.22 1.24 19.21
CA ASN A 41 -6.93 1.78 20.54
C ASN A 41 -7.73 1.07 21.63
N ALA A 42 -9.02 0.82 21.40
CA ALA A 42 -9.86 0.08 22.34
C ALA A 42 -9.37 -1.36 22.56
N LEU A 43 -8.91 -2.03 21.51
CA LEU A 43 -8.36 -3.39 21.59
C LEU A 43 -6.97 -3.41 22.25
N ARG A 44 -6.09 -2.46 21.90
CA ARG A 44 -4.77 -2.29 22.51
C ARG A 44 -4.86 -2.08 24.01
N GLN A 45 -5.83 -1.28 24.49
CA GLN A 45 -6.06 -1.11 25.94
C GLN A 45 -6.45 -2.42 26.65
N ARG A 46 -7.12 -3.34 25.94
CA ARG A 46 -7.60 -4.60 26.52
C ARG A 46 -6.58 -5.73 26.44
N LEU A 47 -5.77 -5.77 25.38
CA LEU A 47 -4.90 -6.90 25.04
C LEU A 47 -3.40 -6.55 25.14
N GLY A 48 -3.05 -5.26 25.16
CA GLY A 48 -1.66 -4.79 25.26
C GLY A 48 -0.79 -5.36 24.14
N GLY A 49 0.35 -5.95 24.51
CA GLY A 49 1.34 -6.45 23.57
C GLY A 49 0.86 -7.60 22.67
N GLU A 50 -0.18 -8.35 23.05
CA GLU A 50 -0.78 -9.35 22.15
C GLU A 50 -1.46 -8.69 20.95
N TYR A 51 -2.09 -7.53 21.17
CA TYR A 51 -2.64 -6.74 20.07
C TYR A 51 -1.54 -6.20 19.17
N ASP A 52 -0.44 -5.70 19.74
CA ASP A 52 0.66 -5.17 18.95
C ASP A 52 1.29 -6.23 18.04
N ALA A 53 1.51 -7.45 18.56
CA ALA A 53 2.02 -8.57 17.76
C ALA A 53 1.04 -8.99 16.65
N PHE A 54 -0.26 -8.99 16.96
CA PHE A 54 -1.30 -9.27 15.96
C PHE A 54 -1.34 -8.18 14.87
N GLU A 55 -1.30 -6.91 15.26
CA GLU A 55 -1.33 -5.77 14.35
C GLU A 55 -0.12 -5.78 13.42
N GLU A 56 1.08 -6.03 13.95
CA GLU A 56 2.31 -6.13 13.17
C GLU A 56 2.21 -7.25 12.12
N ALA A 57 1.75 -8.44 12.51
CA ALA A 57 1.59 -9.57 11.60
C ALA A 57 0.54 -9.29 10.52
N LEU A 58 -0.58 -8.66 10.87
CA LEU A 58 -1.64 -8.30 9.94
C LEU A 58 -1.16 -7.23 8.94
N ASN A 59 -0.53 -6.15 9.42
CA ASN A 59 -0.01 -5.07 8.58
C ASN A 59 1.04 -5.60 7.61
N TRP A 60 1.94 -6.47 8.06
CA TRP A 60 2.91 -7.11 7.17
C TRP A 60 2.21 -7.94 6.08
N HIS A 61 1.21 -8.74 6.44
CA HIS A 61 0.45 -9.54 5.48
C HIS A 61 -0.28 -8.68 4.44
N LEU A 62 -0.94 -7.60 4.88
CA LEU A 62 -1.61 -6.65 3.99
C LEU A 62 -0.62 -5.91 3.08
N ALA A 63 0.56 -5.57 3.58
CA ALA A 63 1.62 -4.98 2.77
C ALA A 63 2.08 -5.94 1.66
N GLN A 64 2.19 -7.24 1.92
CA GLN A 64 2.49 -8.23 0.87
C GLN A 64 1.39 -8.29 -0.20
N TYR A 65 0.11 -8.22 0.19
CA TYR A 65 -0.98 -8.14 -0.78
C TYR A 65 -0.94 -6.85 -1.59
N ALA A 66 -0.72 -5.70 -0.96
CA ALA A 66 -0.61 -4.42 -1.65
C ALA A 66 0.55 -4.44 -2.66
N HIS A 67 1.70 -5.01 -2.27
CA HIS A 67 2.84 -5.22 -3.16
C HIS A 67 2.46 -6.13 -4.33
N ALA A 68 1.79 -7.26 -4.08
CA ALA A 68 1.37 -8.19 -5.13
C ALA A 68 0.37 -7.54 -6.11
N TYR A 69 -0.62 -6.80 -5.62
CA TYR A 69 -1.58 -6.07 -6.47
C TYR A 69 -0.90 -4.97 -7.27
N TYR A 70 0.06 -4.26 -6.68
CA TYR A 70 0.85 -3.26 -7.38
C TYR A 70 1.68 -3.89 -8.50
N LEU A 71 2.41 -4.98 -8.23
CA LEU A 71 3.17 -5.74 -9.23
C LEU A 71 2.28 -6.32 -10.33
N PHE A 72 1.15 -6.90 -9.96
CA PHE A 72 0.18 -7.42 -10.92
C PHE A 72 -0.37 -6.31 -11.82
N GLY A 73 -0.70 -5.17 -11.23
CA GLY A 73 -1.10 -3.96 -11.94
C GLY A 73 0.02 -3.43 -12.84
N LEU A 74 1.28 -3.51 -12.43
CA LEU A 74 2.44 -3.17 -13.28
C LEU A 74 2.60 -4.14 -14.45
N GLY A 75 2.40 -5.45 -14.26
CA GLY A 75 2.40 -6.44 -15.33
C GLY A 75 1.33 -6.12 -16.37
N LEU A 76 0.09 -5.86 -15.93
CA LEU A 76 -1.00 -5.38 -16.79
C LEU A 76 -0.66 -4.06 -17.46
N ARG A 77 -0.02 -3.11 -16.75
CA ARG A 77 0.41 -1.83 -17.34
C ARG A 77 1.53 -2.03 -18.37
N GLN A 78 2.47 -2.94 -18.16
CA GLN A 78 3.53 -3.24 -19.13
C GLN A 78 2.95 -3.89 -20.39
N GLU A 79 2.00 -4.81 -20.24
CA GLU A 79 1.26 -5.41 -21.35
C GLU A 79 0.44 -4.35 -22.12
N VAL A 80 -0.27 -3.47 -21.40
CA VAL A 80 -1.04 -2.36 -21.99
C VAL A 80 -0.11 -1.34 -22.68
N LEU A 81 1.01 -0.95 -22.07
CA LEU A 81 2.00 -0.05 -22.67
C LEU A 81 2.67 -0.68 -23.90
N SER A 82 2.93 -1.99 -23.88
CA SER A 82 3.43 -2.74 -25.04
C SER A 82 2.39 -2.82 -26.15
N ALA A 83 1.11 -2.98 -25.81
CA ALA A 83 0.00 -3.05 -26.76
C ALA A 83 -0.36 -1.68 -27.37
N LEU A 84 -0.13 -0.58 -26.65
CA LEU A 84 -0.35 0.78 -27.13
C LEU A 84 0.75 1.27 -28.08
N GLY A 85 1.91 0.62 -28.10
CA GLY A 85 3.05 0.97 -28.95
C GLY A 85 3.63 2.36 -28.66
N PRO A 86 4.83 2.70 -29.15
CA PRO A 86 5.26 4.10 -29.15
C PRO A 86 4.24 4.86 -30.01
N ALA A 87 3.65 5.92 -29.45
CA ALA A 87 2.82 6.84 -30.23
C ALA A 87 3.58 7.22 -31.50
N GLY A 88 3.02 6.89 -32.66
CA GLY A 88 3.50 7.34 -33.96
C GLY A 88 3.35 8.84 -34.12
#